data_AF-A0A259ICA8-F1
#
_entry.id   AF-A0A259ICA8-F1
#
_cell.length_a   1.000
_cell.length_b   1.000
_cell.length_c   1.000
_cell.angle_alpha   90.00
_cell.angle_beta   90.00
_cell.angle_gamma   90.00
#
_symmetry.space_group_name_H-M   'P 1'
#
loop_
_entity.id
_entity.type
_entity.pdbx_description
1 polymer ?
#
loop_
_entity_poly.entity_id
_entity_poly.type
_entity_poly.pdbx_seq_one_letter_code
_entity_poly.pdbx_strand_id
1 'polypeptide(L)'
;DSDATHTPMFHQIEGLVIDKGIHLGHLKWTLETFLKAFFEREDIVLRLRPSYFPFTEPSVEVDVGYTLVGGKRVVGGSGDAADGGWMEVLGSGMVNRKVIEFGGLDPDEWQGFAFGTGVDRLAMLKYGLDDLRAFFDGDARWLGHYGFGALDVPTLSGGVGVRT
;
A
#
# COMPACT_ATOMS: atom_id res chain seq x y z
N ASP A 1 -21.75 -4.45 -9.07
CA ASP A 1 -20.65 -4.62 -8.10
C ASP A 1 -19.36 -4.02 -8.63
N SER A 2 -19.47 -2.78 -9.13
CA SER A 2 -18.33 -1.96 -9.54
C SER A 2 -18.76 -0.51 -9.34
N ASP A 3 -18.04 0.19 -8.47
CA ASP A 3 -18.25 1.59 -8.15
C ASP A 3 -16.93 2.35 -8.25
N ALA A 4 -16.92 3.63 -7.88
CA ALA A 4 -15.72 4.47 -7.97
C ALA A 4 -14.54 3.96 -7.12
N THR A 5 -14.77 3.04 -6.18
CA THR A 5 -13.81 2.55 -5.18
C THR A 5 -13.65 1.03 -5.16
N HIS A 6 -14.54 0.26 -5.80
CA HIS A 6 -14.49 -1.19 -5.86
C HIS A 6 -14.67 -1.70 -7.29
N THR A 7 -13.83 -2.65 -7.68
CA THR A 7 -13.93 -3.38 -8.95
C THR A 7 -13.86 -4.89 -8.68
N PRO A 8 -14.54 -5.71 -9.50
CA PRO A 8 -14.52 -7.17 -9.35
C PRO A 8 -13.16 -7.80 -9.70
N MET A 9 -12.28 -7.03 -10.34
CA MET A 9 -10.91 -7.38 -10.66
C MET A 9 -10.02 -6.20 -10.28
N PHE A 10 -8.92 -6.49 -9.60
CA PHE A 10 -7.92 -5.50 -9.18
C PHE A 10 -6.55 -6.18 -9.05
N HIS A 11 -5.51 -5.38 -8.92
CA HIS A 11 -4.13 -5.82 -8.78
C HIS A 11 -3.67 -5.60 -7.33
N GLN A 12 -3.08 -6.63 -6.73
CA GLN A 12 -2.55 -6.58 -5.38
C GLN A 12 -1.09 -7.03 -5.37
N ILE A 13 -0.30 -6.41 -4.50
CA ILE A 13 1.02 -6.89 -4.14
C ILE A 13 0.98 -7.34 -2.69
N GLU A 14 1.55 -8.51 -2.44
CA GLU A 14 1.76 -9.06 -1.10
C GLU A 14 3.25 -9.26 -0.83
N GLY A 15 3.65 -8.99 0.40
CA GLY A 15 4.99 -9.25 0.90
C GLY A 15 4.93 -10.24 2.06
N LEU A 16 5.89 -11.16 2.10
CA LEU A 16 6.08 -12.13 3.18
C LEU A 16 7.56 -12.17 3.53
N VAL A 17 7.87 -11.98 4.81
CA VAL A 17 9.23 -12.13 5.35
C VAL A 17 9.17 -13.16 6.46
N ILE A 18 10.00 -14.21 6.36
CA ILE A 18 10.17 -15.24 7.38
C ILE A 18 11.65 -15.28 7.76
N ASP A 19 11.95 -15.02 9.03
CA ASP A 19 13.31 -15.15 9.58
C ASP A 19 13.25 -15.24 11.12
N LYS A 20 14.39 -15.54 11.74
CA LYS A 20 14.55 -15.57 13.19
C LYS A 20 14.59 -14.14 13.74
N GLY A 21 13.87 -13.91 14.83
CA GLY A 21 13.85 -12.60 15.51
C GLY A 21 13.04 -11.52 14.80
N ILE A 22 12.19 -11.88 13.83
CA ILE A 22 11.28 -10.94 13.19
C ILE A 22 10.16 -10.52 14.15
N HIS A 23 9.98 -9.21 14.33
CA HIS A 23 8.94 -8.63 15.20
C HIS A 23 8.19 -7.49 14.51
N LEU A 24 7.12 -7.00 15.15
CA LEU A 24 6.23 -5.96 14.61
C LEU A 24 6.94 -4.64 14.25
N GLY A 25 8.09 -4.37 14.88
CA GLY A 25 8.91 -3.21 14.57
C GLY A 25 9.56 -3.28 13.18
N HIS A 26 9.98 -4.47 12.75
CA HIS A 26 10.48 -4.69 11.38
C HIS A 26 9.37 -4.51 10.35
N LEU A 27 8.16 -4.99 10.64
CA LEU A 27 6.98 -4.76 9.79
C LEU A 27 6.74 -3.25 9.64
N LYS A 28 6.62 -2.53 10.77
CA LYS A 28 6.37 -1.07 10.76
C LYS A 28 7.42 -0.33 9.92
N TRP A 29 8.71 -0.62 10.14
CA TRP A 29 9.79 0.02 9.41
C TRP A 29 9.74 -0.28 7.91
N THR A 30 9.47 -1.54 7.54
CA THR A 30 9.36 -1.97 6.14
C THR A 30 8.24 -1.23 5.43
N LEU A 31 7.06 -1.16 6.06
CA LEU A 31 5.91 -0.46 5.50
C LEU A 31 6.14 1.05 5.41
N GLU A 32 6.74 1.66 6.42
CA GLU A 32 7.05 3.10 6.42
C GLU A 32 8.04 3.43 5.30
N THR A 33 9.10 2.64 5.18
CA THR A 33 10.11 2.81 4.12
C THR A 33 9.52 2.61 2.73
N PHE A 34 8.70 1.58 2.56
CA PHE A 34 7.99 1.31 1.30
C PHE A 34 7.09 2.50 0.91
N LEU A 35 6.27 3.00 1.84
CA LEU A 35 5.34 4.09 1.55
C LEU A 35 6.05 5.42 1.30
N LYS A 36 7.14 5.72 2.02
CA LYS A 36 7.99 6.89 1.74
C LYS A 36 8.59 6.84 0.35
N ALA A 37 9.15 5.69 -0.03
CA ALA A 37 9.71 5.49 -1.37
C ALA A 37 8.63 5.55 -2.45
N PHE A 38 7.48 4.92 -2.23
CA PHE A 38 6.40 4.86 -3.21
C PHE A 38 5.77 6.24 -3.46
N PHE A 39 5.48 6.99 -2.41
CA PHE A 39 4.92 8.35 -2.51
C PHE A 39 5.97 9.44 -2.71
N GLU A 40 7.26 9.09 -2.71
CA GLU A 40 8.39 10.02 -2.85
C GLU A 40 8.34 11.16 -1.82
N ARG A 41 7.93 10.84 -0.58
CA ARG A 41 7.84 11.81 0.52
C ARG A 41 8.44 11.27 1.80
N GLU A 42 9.21 12.10 2.51
CA GLU A 42 9.87 11.73 3.76
C GLU A 42 8.99 11.87 5.01
N ASP A 43 7.93 12.65 4.92
CA ASP A 43 7.02 13.00 6.01
C ASP A 43 5.79 12.07 6.09
N ILE A 44 5.88 10.85 5.54
CA ILE A 44 4.86 9.82 5.73
C ILE A 44 4.83 9.42 7.21
N VAL A 45 3.65 9.53 7.81
CA VAL A 45 3.37 9.04 9.17
C VAL A 45 2.39 7.89 9.07
N LEU A 46 2.72 6.77 9.74
CA LEU A 46 1.85 5.59 9.81
C LEU A 46 1.05 5.57 11.11
N ARG A 47 -0.19 5.11 11.01
CA ARG A 47 -1.01 4.68 12.14
C ARG A 47 -1.37 3.20 11.97
N LEU A 48 -0.95 2.38 12.93
CA LEU A 48 -1.32 0.96 12.98
C LEU A 48 -2.56 0.82 13.85
N ARG A 49 -3.65 0.31 13.26
CA ARG A 49 -4.88 0.00 14.00
C ARG A 49 -5.03 -1.51 14.12
N PRO A 50 -5.32 -2.07 15.31
CA PRO A 50 -5.65 -3.48 15.44
C PRO A 50 -6.79 -3.87 14.48
N SER A 51 -6.61 -4.98 13.78
CA SER A 51 -7.62 -5.58 12.90
C SER A 51 -7.57 -7.10 13.04
N TYR A 52 -8.21 -7.84 12.13
CA TYR A 52 -8.21 -9.29 12.11
C TYR A 52 -8.09 -9.84 10.69
N PHE A 53 -7.02 -10.61 10.45
CA PHE A 53 -6.88 -11.44 9.26
C PHE A 53 -6.52 -12.88 9.69
N PRO A 54 -7.17 -13.93 9.16
CA PRO A 54 -6.95 -15.31 9.63
C PRO A 54 -5.50 -15.81 9.54
N PHE A 55 -4.71 -15.24 8.62
CA PHE A 55 -3.33 -15.61 8.34
C PHE A 55 -2.28 -14.80 9.12
N THR A 56 -2.69 -13.83 9.95
CA THR A 56 -1.79 -13.04 10.81
C THR A 56 -2.29 -12.91 12.25
N GLU A 57 -1.37 -12.88 13.22
CA GLU A 57 -1.67 -12.61 14.63
C GLU A 57 -0.40 -12.09 15.37
N PRO A 58 -0.37 -10.84 15.87
CA PRO A 58 -1.41 -9.81 15.75
C PRO A 58 -1.55 -9.27 14.32
N SER A 59 -2.78 -8.89 13.97
CA SER A 59 -3.17 -8.25 12.70
C SER A 59 -3.36 -6.74 12.87
N VAL A 60 -2.93 -5.95 11.88
CA VAL A 60 -3.06 -4.50 11.86
C VAL A 60 -3.45 -3.97 10.48
N GLU A 61 -4.40 -3.04 10.47
CA GLU A 61 -4.61 -2.13 9.34
C GLU A 61 -3.64 -0.96 9.44
N VAL A 62 -3.20 -0.45 8.28
CA VAL A 62 -2.25 0.65 8.21
C VAL A 62 -2.88 1.82 7.49
N ASP A 63 -2.96 2.92 8.23
CA ASP A 63 -3.39 4.20 7.71
C ASP A 63 -2.18 5.12 7.51
N VAL A 64 -2.29 6.01 6.51
CA VAL A 64 -1.38 7.13 6.29
C VAL A 64 -2.09 8.45 6.54
N GLY A 65 -1.35 9.44 7.01
CA GLY A 65 -1.83 10.82 7.05
C GLY A 65 -2.01 11.40 5.64
N TYR A 66 -2.97 12.29 5.48
CA TYR A 66 -3.16 13.09 4.28
C TYR A 66 -3.68 14.48 4.64
N THR A 67 -3.54 15.45 3.73
CA THR A 67 -4.20 16.76 3.78
C THR A 67 -5.07 16.97 2.54
N LEU A 68 -6.01 17.91 2.61
CA LEU A 68 -6.85 18.29 1.47
C LEU A 68 -6.31 19.54 0.79
N VAL A 69 -5.82 19.39 -0.45
CA VAL A 69 -5.33 20.49 -1.29
C VAL A 69 -6.22 20.60 -2.52
N GLY A 70 -6.97 21.70 -2.64
CA GLY A 70 -7.88 21.91 -3.78
C GLY A 70 -8.96 20.83 -3.94
N GLY A 71 -9.41 20.24 -2.83
CA GLY A 71 -10.38 19.15 -2.81
C GLY A 71 -9.80 17.75 -3.03
N LYS A 72 -8.49 17.64 -3.30
CA LYS A 72 -7.79 16.35 -3.49
C LYS A 72 -7.02 15.94 -2.25
N ARG A 73 -6.97 14.63 -1.99
CA ARG A 73 -6.16 14.06 -0.92
C ARG A 73 -4.70 14.02 -1.36
N VAL A 74 -3.83 14.64 -0.58
CA VAL A 74 -2.37 14.59 -0.77
C VAL A 74 -1.77 13.84 0.42
N VAL A 75 -1.11 12.73 0.15
CA VAL A 75 -0.59 11.83 1.19
C VAL A 75 0.63 12.43 1.89
N GLY A 76 0.71 12.24 3.21
CA GLY A 76 1.82 12.57 4.11
C GLY A 76 1.44 13.60 5.18
N GLY A 77 2.38 13.89 6.07
CA GLY A 77 2.09 14.57 7.33
C GLY A 77 1.33 13.67 8.32
N SER A 78 1.00 14.21 9.48
CA SER A 78 0.14 13.50 10.45
C SER A 78 -1.33 13.70 10.11
N GLY A 79 -2.12 12.63 10.19
CA GLY A 79 -3.58 12.72 10.07
C GLY A 79 -4.25 13.46 11.23
N ASP A 80 -3.52 13.79 12.30
CA ASP A 80 -4.01 14.58 13.43
C ASP A 80 -3.79 16.10 13.25
N ALA A 81 -3.24 16.54 12.11
CA ALA A 81 -3.12 17.96 11.78
C ALA A 81 -4.51 18.61 11.60
N ALA A 82 -4.59 19.94 11.74
CA ALA A 82 -5.86 20.68 11.72
C ALA A 82 -6.64 20.52 10.40
N ASP A 83 -5.94 20.36 9.28
CA ASP A 83 -6.43 20.09 7.94
C ASP A 83 -6.13 18.65 7.48
N GLY A 84 -5.72 17.80 8.43
CA GLY A 84 -5.30 16.43 8.20
C GLY A 84 -6.42 15.41 8.34
N GLY A 85 -6.15 14.21 7.83
CA GLY A 85 -6.97 13.03 8.07
C GLY A 85 -6.17 11.75 7.96
N TRP A 86 -6.74 10.67 8.46
CA TRP A 86 -6.19 9.32 8.33
C TRP A 86 -6.94 8.55 7.25
N MET A 87 -6.21 7.78 6.45
CA MET A 87 -6.79 6.94 5.42
C MET A 87 -6.07 5.61 5.35
N GLU A 88 -6.86 4.54 5.38
CA GLU A 88 -6.37 3.16 5.22
C GLU A 88 -5.78 2.96 3.82
N VAL A 89 -4.62 2.29 3.76
CA VAL A 89 -3.93 1.97 2.50
C VAL A 89 -3.52 0.51 2.36
N LEU A 90 -3.41 -0.24 3.45
CA LEU A 90 -3.01 -1.66 3.41
C LEU A 90 -3.36 -2.41 4.70
N GLY A 91 -3.43 -3.74 4.58
CA GLY A 91 -3.51 -4.69 5.70
C GLY A 91 -2.19 -5.39 5.93
N SER A 92 -1.87 -5.72 7.19
CA SER A 92 -0.62 -6.39 7.55
C SER A 92 -0.70 -7.09 8.90
N GLY A 93 0.35 -7.83 9.26
CA GLY A 93 0.47 -8.43 10.59
C GLY A 93 1.63 -9.38 10.72
N MET A 94 1.81 -9.91 11.92
CA MET A 94 2.75 -11.01 12.17
C MET A 94 2.15 -12.31 11.64
N VAL A 95 2.90 -13.13 10.93
CA VAL A 95 2.39 -14.38 10.34
C VAL A 95 1.88 -15.29 11.44
N ASN A 96 0.67 -15.81 11.27
CA ASN A 96 0.07 -16.71 12.25
C ASN A 96 0.92 -17.98 12.39
N ARG A 97 1.16 -18.42 13.64
CA ARG A 97 1.96 -19.62 13.93
C ARG A 97 1.52 -20.85 13.14
N LYS A 98 0.21 -21.05 12.94
CA LYS A 98 -0.30 -22.17 12.12
C LYS A 98 0.14 -22.09 10.67
N VAL A 99 0.23 -20.89 10.09
CA VAL A 99 0.73 -20.70 8.72
C VAL A 99 2.21 -21.07 8.63
N ILE A 100 3.00 -20.73 9.65
CA ILE A 100 4.42 -21.13 9.74
C ILE A 100 4.56 -22.65 9.84
N GLU A 101 3.76 -23.29 10.71
CA GLU A 101 3.72 -24.76 10.86
C GLU A 101 3.34 -25.45 9.54
N PHE A 102 2.30 -24.96 8.84
CA PHE A 102 1.90 -25.48 7.54
C PHE A 102 2.97 -25.27 6.46
N GLY A 103 3.83 -24.26 6.62
CA GLY A 103 5.01 -24.02 5.78
C GLY A 103 6.19 -24.96 6.09
N GLY A 104 6.09 -25.83 7.10
CA GLY A 104 7.14 -26.79 7.47
C GLY A 104 8.24 -26.21 8.35
N LEU A 105 7.99 -25.08 9.03
CA LEU A 105 8.93 -24.44 9.95
C LEU A 105 8.42 -24.52 11.40
N ASP A 106 9.36 -24.53 12.35
CA ASP A 106 9.04 -24.47 13.78
C ASP A 106 8.69 -23.01 14.18
N PRO A 107 7.45 -22.72 14.61
CA PRO A 107 7.01 -21.36 14.98
C PRO A 107 7.60 -20.86 16.31
N ASP A 108 8.33 -21.70 17.05
CA ASP A 108 9.13 -21.27 18.22
C ASP A 108 10.55 -20.83 17.83
N GLU A 109 11.02 -21.20 16.64
CA GLU A 109 12.31 -20.76 16.09
C GLU A 109 12.13 -19.66 15.03
N TRP A 110 11.10 -19.76 14.20
CA TRP A 110 10.84 -18.88 13.06
C TRP A 110 9.67 -17.95 13.32
N GLN A 111 9.83 -16.69 12.91
CA GLN A 111 8.78 -15.69 12.93
C GLN A 111 8.68 -15.04 11.55
N GLY A 112 7.65 -14.23 11.36
CA GLY A 112 7.52 -13.47 10.13
C GLY A 112 6.45 -12.41 10.18
N PHE A 113 6.45 -11.54 9.19
CA PHE A 113 5.35 -10.62 8.94
C PHE A 113 4.89 -10.73 7.50
N ALA A 114 3.64 -10.37 7.27
CA ALA A 114 3.05 -10.26 5.94
C ALA A 114 2.30 -8.93 5.80
N PHE A 115 2.19 -8.45 4.57
CA PHE A 115 1.38 -7.29 4.23
C PHE A 115 0.81 -7.43 2.82
N GLY A 116 -0.31 -6.76 2.56
CA GLY A 116 -0.96 -6.73 1.26
C GLY A 116 -1.56 -5.36 0.97
N THR A 117 -1.35 -4.86 -0.25
CA THR A 117 -1.87 -3.55 -0.68
C THR A 117 -2.35 -3.60 -2.14
N GLY A 118 -3.47 -2.94 -2.40
CA GLY A 118 -4.02 -2.79 -3.74
C GLY A 118 -3.20 -1.77 -4.54
N VAL A 119 -2.63 -2.20 -5.66
CA VAL A 119 -1.84 -1.36 -6.55
C VAL A 119 -2.70 -0.24 -7.12
N ASP A 120 -3.93 -0.56 -7.51
CA ASP A 120 -4.85 0.41 -8.10
C ASP A 120 -5.19 1.52 -7.10
N ARG A 121 -5.41 1.16 -5.83
CA ARG A 121 -5.67 2.13 -4.75
C ARG A 121 -4.47 3.04 -4.52
N LEU A 122 -3.27 2.49 -4.46
CA LEU A 122 -2.05 3.27 -4.30
C LEU A 122 -1.80 4.21 -5.49
N ALA A 123 -2.08 3.75 -6.71
CA ALA A 123 -1.98 4.57 -7.92
C ALA A 123 -2.98 5.74 -7.90
N MET A 124 -4.23 5.49 -7.51
CA MET A 124 -5.22 6.56 -7.34
C MET A 124 -4.73 7.66 -6.39
N LEU A 125 -4.14 7.26 -5.26
CA LEU A 125 -3.61 8.20 -4.28
C LEU A 125 -2.38 8.95 -4.77
N LYS A 126 -1.46 8.26 -5.46
CA LYS A 126 -0.22 8.87 -5.98
C LYS A 126 -0.50 9.89 -7.08
N TYR A 127 -1.47 9.59 -7.96
CA TYR A 127 -1.78 10.42 -9.13
C TYR A 127 -3.03 11.31 -8.95
N GLY A 128 -3.68 11.26 -7.78
CA GLY A 128 -4.85 12.09 -7.47
C GLY A 128 -6.04 11.81 -8.38
N LEU A 129 -6.33 10.52 -8.58
CA LEU A 129 -7.40 10.01 -9.44
C LEU A 129 -8.60 9.61 -8.59
N ASP A 130 -9.79 9.99 -9.05
CA ASP A 130 -11.02 9.96 -8.23
C ASP A 130 -11.94 8.77 -8.54
N ASP A 131 -11.67 8.03 -9.63
CA ASP A 131 -12.52 6.93 -10.10
C ASP A 131 -11.70 5.72 -10.57
N LEU A 132 -11.84 4.60 -9.85
CA LEU A 132 -11.15 3.35 -10.14
C LEU A 132 -11.57 2.73 -11.48
N ARG A 133 -12.80 2.95 -11.93
CA ARG A 133 -13.34 2.33 -13.16
C ARG A 133 -12.56 2.73 -14.41
N ALA A 134 -12.02 3.95 -14.40
CA ALA A 134 -11.23 4.49 -15.50
C ALA A 134 -10.01 3.61 -15.84
N PHE A 135 -9.49 2.81 -14.90
CA PHE A 135 -8.36 1.91 -15.17
C PHE A 135 -8.74 0.73 -16.06
N PHE A 136 -10.03 0.35 -16.08
CA PHE A 136 -10.52 -0.85 -16.74
C PHE A 136 -11.35 -0.55 -17.98
N ASP A 137 -11.83 0.69 -18.16
CA ASP A 137 -12.69 1.09 -19.29
C ASP A 137 -11.95 1.13 -20.65
N GLY A 138 -10.62 1.18 -20.65
CA GLY A 138 -9.82 1.21 -21.88
C GLY A 138 -9.98 2.48 -22.73
N ASP A 139 -10.40 3.60 -22.14
CA ASP A 139 -10.58 4.86 -22.86
C ASP A 139 -9.23 5.42 -23.35
N ALA A 140 -9.04 5.47 -24.67
CA ALA A 140 -7.82 5.97 -25.30
C ALA A 140 -7.50 7.43 -24.94
N ARG A 141 -8.50 8.26 -24.61
CA ARG A 141 -8.29 9.65 -24.16
C ARG A 141 -7.72 9.69 -22.74
N TRP A 142 -8.23 8.82 -21.88
CA TRP A 142 -7.71 8.66 -20.52
C TRP A 142 -6.27 8.13 -20.57
N LEU A 143 -6.02 7.09 -21.37
CA LEU A 143 -4.66 6.57 -21.60
C LEU A 143 -3.73 7.61 -22.24
N GLY A 144 -4.23 8.46 -23.14
CA GLY A 144 -3.44 9.54 -23.72
C GLY A 144 -3.07 10.65 -22.74
N HIS A 145 -3.88 10.87 -21.70
CA HIS A 145 -3.65 11.93 -20.70
C HIS A 145 -2.89 11.44 -19.45
N TYR A 146 -3.29 10.28 -18.91
CA TYR A 146 -2.74 9.68 -17.68
C TYR A 146 -1.90 8.43 -17.92
N GLY A 147 -2.05 7.78 -19.08
CA GLY A 147 -1.40 6.52 -19.36
C GLY A 147 0.11 6.67 -19.43
N PHE A 148 0.79 5.68 -18.86
CA PHE A 148 2.22 5.50 -18.96
C PHE A 148 2.54 4.66 -20.20
N GLY A 149 3.74 4.81 -20.77
CA GLY A 149 4.18 3.94 -21.84
C GLY A 149 4.21 2.49 -21.33
N ALA A 150 3.63 1.55 -22.08
CA ALA A 150 3.64 0.13 -21.68
C ALA A 150 5.07 -0.45 -21.58
N LEU A 151 6.04 0.21 -22.19
CA LEU A 151 7.46 -0.14 -22.16
C LEU A 151 8.29 0.85 -21.32
N ASP A 152 7.65 1.80 -20.63
CA ASP A 152 8.36 2.71 -19.73
C ASP A 152 8.85 1.90 -18.54
N VAL A 153 10.17 1.72 -18.48
CA VAL A 153 10.80 1.07 -17.33
C VAL A 153 11.05 2.15 -16.27
N PRO A 154 10.40 2.08 -15.10
CA PRO A 154 10.72 2.99 -14.02
C PRO A 154 12.19 2.84 -13.63
N THR A 155 12.88 3.98 -13.50
CA THR A 155 14.19 4.01 -12.84
C THR A 155 14.01 4.55 -11.43
N LEU A 156 14.85 4.08 -10.50
CA LEU A 156 14.87 4.58 -9.11
C LEU A 156 15.00 6.11 -9.03
N SER A 157 15.64 6.75 -10.01
CA SER A 157 15.88 8.19 -10.05
C SER A 157 14.85 8.99 -10.86
N GLY A 158 14.13 8.36 -11.79
CA GLY A 158 13.26 9.05 -12.75
C GLY A 158 11.78 8.69 -12.66
N GLY A 159 11.40 7.63 -11.93
CA GLY A 159 10.02 7.15 -11.93
C GLY A 159 9.56 6.68 -13.31
N VAL A 160 8.23 6.64 -13.52
CA VAL A 160 7.59 6.29 -14.81
C VAL A 160 7.16 7.58 -15.52
N GLY A 161 7.30 7.65 -16.86
CA GLY A 161 6.79 8.77 -17.67
C GLY A 161 7.81 9.85 -18.05
N VAL A 162 9.11 9.64 -17.76
CA VAL A 162 10.18 10.47 -18.36
C VAL A 162 10.31 10.09 -19.83
N ARG A 163 9.70 10.90 -20.71
CA ARG A 163 9.99 10.81 -22.14
C ARG A 163 11.47 11.12 -22.35
N THR A 164 12.22 10.14 -22.84
CA THR A 164 13.56 10.37 -23.39
C THR A 164 13.46 11.04 -24.76
#